data_AF-A0A7V9DGK4-F1
#
_entry.id   AF-A0A7V9DGK4-F1
#
_cell.length_a   1.000
_cell.length_b   1.000
_cell.length_c   1.000
_cell.angle_alpha   90.00
_cell.angle_beta   90.00
_cell.angle_gamma   90.00
#
_symmetry.space_group_name_H-M   'P 1'
#
loop_
_entity.id
_entity.type
_entity.pdbx_description
1 polymer ?
#
loop_
_entity_poly.entity_id
_entity_poly.type
_entity_poly.pdbx_seq_one_letter_code
_entity_poly.pdbx_strand_id
1 'polypeptide(L)'
;MSDVWSGRVEAYRNVPEQREGEDLDRIVEWAEGAESALDVATGGGHVARRLREAGLRVVSSDPAPGMQPDVICRAEDLPFADGSFDLVVTRIAPHHFDDVAAAVAELARVSGDLVLVEDTLYVSEQVEEAEKLRDPTHVRSYS
;
A
#
# COMPACT_ATOMS: atom_id res chain seq x y z
N MET A 1 8.87 0.75 16.22
CA MET A 1 8.91 0.42 14.78
C MET A 1 8.57 1.60 13.86
N SER A 2 8.02 2.71 14.38
CA SER A 2 7.66 3.91 13.59
C SER A 2 8.85 4.74 13.06
N ASP A 3 10.04 4.63 13.66
CA ASP A 3 11.19 5.50 13.32
C ASP A 3 12.01 5.07 12.10
N VAL A 4 11.91 3.81 11.66
CA VAL A 4 12.70 3.30 10.52
C VAL A 4 12.17 3.85 9.20
N TRP A 5 10.86 3.94 9.06
CA TRP A 5 10.18 4.41 7.86
C TRP A 5 10.28 5.93 7.69
N SER A 6 10.15 6.70 8.77
CA SER A 6 10.29 8.16 8.76
C SER A 6 11.70 8.62 8.36
N GLY A 7 12.74 7.82 8.60
CA GLY A 7 14.10 8.09 8.14
C GLY A 7 14.39 7.71 6.68
N ARG A 8 13.50 6.97 6.02
CA ARG A 8 13.69 6.41 4.66
C ARG A 8 12.79 7.02 3.59
N VAL A 9 12.06 8.08 3.94
CA VAL A 9 11.08 8.77 3.09
C VAL A 9 11.64 9.16 1.72
N GLU A 10 12.88 9.66 1.64
CA GLU A 10 13.50 10.04 0.37
C GLU A 10 13.82 8.84 -0.53
N ALA A 11 14.11 7.66 0.03
CA ALA A 11 14.36 6.46 -0.75
C ALA A 11 13.07 6.03 -1.48
N TYR A 12 11.93 5.97 -0.80
CA TYR A 12 10.67 5.54 -1.43
C TYR A 12 9.99 6.62 -2.30
N ARG A 13 10.15 7.91 -1.98
CA ARG A 13 9.57 9.01 -2.79
C ARG A 13 10.27 9.22 -4.14
N ASN A 14 11.56 8.86 -4.25
CA ASN A 14 12.38 9.20 -5.41
C ASN A 14 12.86 8.00 -6.24
N VAL A 15 12.50 6.75 -5.89
CA VAL A 15 12.77 5.57 -6.74
C VAL A 15 11.95 5.70 -8.03
N PRO A 16 12.58 5.92 -9.20
CA PRO A 16 11.87 6.14 -10.46
C PRO A 16 10.97 4.96 -10.83
N GLU A 17 11.39 3.74 -10.51
CA GLU A 17 10.67 2.48 -10.77
C GLU A 17 9.34 2.39 -10.01
N GLN A 18 9.14 3.21 -8.97
CA GLN A 18 7.90 3.25 -8.20
C GLN A 18 6.97 4.39 -8.61
N ARG A 19 7.46 5.40 -9.35
CA ARG A 19 6.72 6.62 -9.73
C ARG A 19 5.86 6.44 -10.98
N GLU A 20 6.31 5.58 -11.89
CA GLU A 20 5.76 5.33 -13.23
C GLU A 20 5.94 3.84 -13.56
N GLY A 21 5.00 3.25 -14.31
CA GLY A 21 5.05 1.83 -14.65
C GLY A 21 3.72 1.29 -15.18
N GLU A 22 3.78 0.20 -15.95
CA GLU A 22 2.59 -0.49 -16.51
C GLU A 22 1.66 -1.02 -15.41
N ASP A 23 2.21 -1.36 -14.25
CA ASP A 23 1.48 -1.78 -13.05
C ASP A 23 0.61 -0.67 -12.47
N LEU A 24 1.17 0.54 -12.32
CA LEU A 24 0.40 1.72 -11.90
C LEU A 24 -0.67 2.11 -12.93
N ASP A 25 -0.36 1.99 -14.22
CA ASP A 25 -1.34 2.24 -15.28
C ASP A 25 -2.50 1.25 -15.19
N ARG A 26 -2.20 -0.02 -14.88
CA ARG A 26 -3.20 -1.07 -14.72
C ARG A 26 -4.06 -0.89 -13.46
N ILE A 27 -3.49 -0.38 -12.36
CA ILE A 27 -4.27 0.04 -11.19
C ILE A 27 -5.28 1.13 -11.57
N VAL A 28 -4.87 2.12 -12.37
CA VAL A 28 -5.78 3.19 -12.82
C VAL A 28 -6.85 2.65 -13.78
N GLU A 29 -6.49 1.74 -14.69
CA GLU A 29 -7.44 1.06 -15.58
C GLU A 29 -8.49 0.29 -14.77
N TRP A 30 -8.08 -0.50 -13.78
CA TRP A 30 -8.99 -1.27 -12.93
C TRP A 30 -9.81 -0.41 -11.96
N ALA A 31 -9.38 0.82 -11.68
CA ALA A 31 -10.12 1.79 -10.90
C ALA A 31 -11.27 2.46 -11.69
N GLU A 32 -11.43 2.15 -12.98
CA GLU A 32 -12.48 2.74 -13.80
C GLU A 32 -13.88 2.50 -13.18
N GLY A 33 -14.62 3.58 -12.95
CA GLY A 33 -15.95 3.55 -12.36
C GLY A 33 -16.00 3.77 -10.85
N ALA A 34 -14.87 3.72 -10.13
CA ALA A 34 -14.82 4.08 -8.71
C ALA A 34 -14.86 5.62 -8.53
N GLU A 35 -15.53 6.10 -7.49
CA GLU A 35 -15.55 7.54 -7.14
C GLU A 35 -14.60 7.87 -5.99
N SER A 36 -14.37 6.89 -5.11
CA SER A 36 -13.57 7.01 -3.89
C SER A 36 -12.59 5.85 -3.73
N ALA A 37 -11.41 6.17 -3.22
CA ALA A 37 -10.38 5.16 -2.97
C ALA A 37 -9.61 5.38 -1.67
N LEU A 38 -9.16 4.28 -1.07
CA LEU A 38 -8.18 4.26 0.01
C LEU A 38 -6.86 3.66 -0.51
N ASP A 39 -5.78 4.42 -0.40
CA ASP A 39 -4.41 3.94 -0.64
C ASP A 39 -3.77 3.56 0.71
N VAL A 40 -3.58 2.26 0.95
CA VAL A 40 -3.09 1.69 2.21
C VAL A 40 -1.60 1.39 2.14
N ALA A 41 -0.87 1.87 3.15
CA ALA A 41 0.59 1.93 3.17
C ALA A 41 1.12 2.73 1.97
N THR A 42 0.62 3.97 1.85
CA THR A 42 0.82 4.85 0.69
C THR A 42 2.29 5.17 0.39
N GLY A 43 3.17 5.09 1.40
CA GLY A 43 4.59 5.39 1.26
C GLY A 43 4.85 6.74 0.58
N GLY A 44 5.43 6.69 -0.63
CA GLY A 44 5.69 7.88 -1.43
C GLY A 44 4.46 8.58 -2.03
N GLY A 45 3.27 7.99 -1.94
CA GLY A 45 2.02 8.53 -2.44
C GLY A 45 1.79 8.32 -3.94
N HIS A 46 2.50 7.38 -4.57
CA HIS A 46 2.46 7.19 -6.03
C HIS A 46 1.10 6.71 -6.52
N VAL A 47 0.51 5.72 -5.84
CA VAL A 47 -0.85 5.22 -6.14
C VAL A 47 -1.86 6.33 -5.90
N ALA A 48 -1.85 6.95 -4.72
CA ALA A 48 -2.77 8.04 -4.40
C ALA A 48 -2.71 9.20 -5.41
N ARG A 49 -1.51 9.58 -5.87
CA ARG A 49 -1.34 10.61 -6.92
C ARG A 49 -2.03 10.20 -8.22
N ARG A 50 -1.76 9.00 -8.72
CA ARG A 50 -2.32 8.51 -10.00
C ARG A 50 -3.85 8.40 -9.97
N LEU A 51 -4.41 7.92 -8.87
CA LEU A 51 -5.86 7.85 -8.69
C LEU A 51 -6.51 9.24 -8.58
N ARG A 52 -5.86 10.21 -7.92
CA ARG A 52 -6.31 11.61 -7.89
C ARG A 52 -6.28 12.25 -9.28
N GLU A 53 -5.23 12.00 -10.07
CA GLU A 53 -5.12 12.46 -11.46
C GLU A 53 -6.22 11.86 -12.36
N ALA A 54 -6.67 10.64 -12.06
CA ALA A 54 -7.82 9.99 -12.71
C ALA A 54 -9.19 10.51 -12.24
N GLY A 55 -9.23 11.42 -11.25
CA GLY A 55 -10.44 12.09 -10.79
C GLY A 55 -11.10 11.49 -9.54
N LEU A 56 -10.48 10.49 -8.89
CA LEU A 56 -11.03 9.87 -7.70
C LEU A 56 -10.80 10.71 -6.44
N ARG A 57 -11.73 10.62 -5.47
CA ARG A 57 -11.52 11.12 -4.11
C ARG A 57 -10.68 10.10 -3.32
N VAL A 58 -9.41 10.41 -3.14
CA VAL A 58 -8.45 9.48 -2.51
C VAL A 58 -8.08 9.92 -1.10
N VAL A 59 -8.22 8.99 -0.15
CA VAL A 59 -7.60 9.05 1.18
C VAL A 59 -6.37 8.16 1.17
N SER A 60 -5.24 8.63 1.70
CA SER A 60 -4.05 7.81 1.90
C SER A 60 -3.82 7.48 3.38
N SER A 61 -3.30 6.29 3.66
CA SER A 61 -2.95 5.85 5.00
C SER A 61 -1.55 5.25 5.07
N ASP A 62 -0.86 5.48 6.18
CA ASP A 62 0.45 4.90 6.45
C ASP A 62 0.77 4.93 7.95
N PRO A 63 1.42 3.90 8.52
CA PRO A 63 1.82 3.92 9.92
C PRO A 63 2.95 4.91 10.20
N ALA A 64 3.66 5.39 9.18
CA ALA A 64 4.80 6.28 9.31
C ALA A 64 4.42 7.75 9.03
N PRO A 65 4.41 8.64 10.05
CA PRO A 65 4.07 10.05 9.88
C PRO A 65 4.95 10.79 8.85
N GLY A 66 6.20 10.35 8.67
CA GLY A 66 7.14 10.93 7.70
C GLY A 66 6.67 10.81 6.24
N MET A 67 5.84 9.80 5.93
CA MET A 67 5.22 9.62 4.62
C MET A 67 4.16 10.68 4.33
N GLN A 68 3.69 11.40 5.36
CA GLN A 68 2.64 12.42 5.29
C GLN A 68 1.34 11.87 4.67
N PRO A 69 0.80 10.73 5.18
CA PRO A 69 -0.51 10.26 4.75
C PRO A 69 -1.62 11.18 5.23
N ASP A 70 -2.82 11.05 4.66
CA ASP A 70 -4.01 11.72 5.19
C ASP A 70 -4.39 11.18 6.58
N VAL A 71 -4.19 9.87 6.80
CA VAL A 71 -4.46 9.19 8.08
C VAL A 71 -3.27 8.34 8.51
N ILE A 72 -2.79 8.56 9.74
CA ILE A 72 -1.73 7.72 10.32
C ILE A 72 -2.39 6.52 11.01
N CYS A 73 -2.31 5.35 10.38
CA CYS A 73 -2.83 4.10 10.93
C CYS A 73 -2.09 2.90 10.33
N ARG A 74 -2.32 1.74 10.93
CA ARG A 74 -1.82 0.46 10.45
C ARG A 74 -2.81 -0.17 9.47
N ALA A 75 -2.32 -1.00 8.55
CA ALA A 75 -3.18 -1.74 7.64
C ALA A 75 -4.07 -2.76 8.37
N GLU A 76 -3.62 -3.25 9.52
CA GLU A 76 -4.34 -4.24 10.35
C GLU A 76 -5.42 -3.62 11.25
N ASP A 77 -5.57 -2.29 11.30
CA ASP A 77 -6.55 -1.57 12.13
C ASP A 77 -6.92 -0.24 11.44
N LEU A 78 -7.81 -0.32 10.45
CA LEU A 78 -8.20 0.82 9.63
C LEU A 78 -9.35 1.60 10.30
N PRO A 79 -9.17 2.91 10.59
CA PRO A 79 -10.14 3.70 11.35
C PRO A 79 -11.30 4.21 10.47
N PHE A 80 -11.81 3.34 9.59
CA PHE A 80 -12.88 3.64 8.65
C PHE A 80 -14.06 2.69 8.85
N ALA A 81 -15.25 3.14 8.47
CA ALA A 81 -16.45 2.31 8.50
C ALA A 81 -16.43 1.26 7.38
N ASP A 82 -17.25 0.23 7.54
CA ASP A 82 -17.41 -0.81 6.53
C ASP A 82 -17.90 -0.20 5.20
N GLY A 83 -17.32 -0.65 4.07
CA GLY A 83 -17.70 -0.20 2.73
C GLY A 83 -17.58 1.30 2.49
N SER A 84 -16.68 2.00 3.19
CA SER A 84 -16.54 3.46 3.08
C SER A 84 -15.81 3.95 1.82
N PHE A 85 -15.19 3.04 1.06
CA PHE A 85 -14.48 3.34 -0.19
C PHE A 85 -14.90 2.36 -1.28
N ASP A 86 -15.12 2.84 -2.50
CA ASP A 86 -15.44 1.97 -3.63
C ASP A 86 -14.23 1.06 -3.96
N LEU A 87 -13.03 1.65 -3.89
CA LEU A 87 -11.76 1.00 -4.17
C LEU A 87 -10.82 1.05 -2.95
N VAL A 88 -10.14 -0.06 -2.65
CA VAL A 88 -9.02 -0.09 -1.72
C VAL A 88 -7.80 -0.65 -2.43
N VAL A 89 -6.66 0.04 -2.34
CA VAL A 89 -5.41 -0.37 -3.00
C VAL A 89 -4.30 -0.47 -1.97
N THR A 90 -3.46 -1.49 -2.09
CA THR A 90 -2.15 -1.54 -1.46
C THR A 90 -1.12 -2.09 -2.44
N ARG A 91 0.05 -1.45 -2.53
CA ARG A 91 1.07 -1.76 -3.55
C ARG A 91 2.46 -1.78 -2.93
N ILE A 92 3.20 -2.88 -3.15
CA ILE A 92 4.59 -3.10 -2.71
C ILE A 92 4.72 -2.85 -1.19
N ALA A 93 3.77 -3.38 -0.43
CA ALA A 93 3.64 -3.17 1.00
C ALA A 93 3.23 -4.42 1.80
N PRO A 94 2.40 -5.37 1.29
CA PRO A 94 1.91 -6.49 2.09
C PRO A 94 2.98 -7.34 2.77
N HIS A 95 4.13 -7.54 2.14
CA HIS A 95 5.27 -8.26 2.73
C HIS A 95 5.91 -7.57 3.93
N HIS A 96 5.53 -6.33 4.24
CA HIS A 96 5.91 -5.59 5.44
C HIS A 96 4.86 -5.65 6.56
N PHE A 97 3.67 -6.21 6.30
CA PHE A 97 2.62 -6.28 7.31
C PHE A 97 2.98 -7.29 8.40
N ASP A 98 2.70 -6.94 9.65
CA ASP A 98 2.96 -7.83 10.79
C ASP A 98 1.97 -9.02 10.76
N ASP A 99 0.73 -8.75 10.35
CA ASP A 99 -0.30 -9.75 10.09
C ASP A 99 -1.03 -9.44 8.77
N VAL A 100 -0.58 -10.10 7.70
CA VAL A 100 -1.17 -9.91 6.36
C VAL A 100 -2.64 -10.34 6.31
N ALA A 101 -3.04 -11.34 7.11
CA ALA A 101 -4.41 -11.83 7.11
C ALA A 101 -5.36 -10.81 7.77
N ALA A 102 -4.94 -10.21 8.89
CA ALA A 102 -5.66 -9.12 9.52
C ALA A 102 -5.74 -7.90 8.60
N ALA A 103 -4.63 -7.53 7.95
CA ALA A 103 -4.62 -6.43 6.99
C ALA A 103 -5.61 -6.66 5.84
N VAL A 104 -5.55 -7.82 5.17
CA VAL A 104 -6.47 -8.14 4.06
C VAL A 104 -7.93 -8.16 4.51
N ALA A 105 -8.21 -8.62 5.73
CA ALA A 105 -9.56 -8.54 6.30
C ALA A 105 -10.05 -7.09 6.45
N GLU A 106 -9.20 -6.18 6.91
CA GLU A 106 -9.52 -4.75 7.00
C GLU A 106 -9.68 -4.11 5.62
N LEU A 107 -8.80 -4.42 4.65
CA LEU A 107 -8.93 -3.94 3.26
C LEU A 107 -10.29 -4.33 2.67
N ALA A 108 -10.70 -5.59 2.86
CA ALA A 108 -11.98 -6.08 2.40
C ALA A 108 -13.15 -5.45 3.16
N ARG A 109 -13.01 -5.22 4.48
CA ARG A 109 -14.06 -4.62 5.31
C ARG A 109 -14.39 -3.19 4.88
N VAL A 110 -13.37 -2.37 4.63
CA VAL A 110 -13.57 -0.94 4.29
C VAL A 110 -13.85 -0.72 2.80
N SER A 111 -13.65 -1.74 1.97
CA SER A 111 -13.98 -1.74 0.54
C SER A 111 -15.46 -2.03 0.29
N GLY A 112 -16.06 -1.29 -0.64
CA GLY A 112 -17.42 -1.49 -1.13
C GLY A 112 -17.48 -2.44 -2.32
N ASP A 113 -16.55 -2.30 -3.28
CA ASP A 113 -16.60 -3.03 -4.54
C ASP A 113 -15.29 -3.77 -4.87
N LEU A 114 -14.14 -3.09 -4.81
CA LEU A 114 -12.87 -3.64 -5.30
C LEU A 114 -11.72 -3.46 -4.29
N VAL A 115 -10.91 -4.52 -4.16
CA VAL A 115 -9.61 -4.49 -3.49
C VAL A 115 -8.54 -4.87 -4.49
N LEU A 116 -7.52 -4.01 -4.63
CA LEU A 116 -6.33 -4.26 -5.43
C LEU A 116 -5.11 -4.46 -4.52
N VAL A 117 -4.47 -5.62 -4.65
CA VAL A 117 -3.24 -5.96 -3.92
C VAL A 117 -2.16 -6.27 -4.94
N GLU A 118 -1.09 -5.48 -4.92
CA GLU A 118 0.12 -5.71 -5.71
C GLU A 118 1.29 -5.91 -4.76
N ASP A 119 2.00 -7.03 -4.90
CA ASP A 119 3.19 -7.27 -4.10
C ASP A 119 4.20 -8.22 -4.74
N THR A 120 5.38 -8.31 -4.12
CA THR A 120 6.36 -9.35 -4.42
C THR A 120 5.85 -10.74 -3.99
N LEU A 121 6.10 -11.73 -4.83
CA LEU A 121 5.73 -13.11 -4.56
C LEU A 121 6.86 -13.87 -3.88
N TYR A 122 6.51 -14.81 -3.01
CA TYR A 122 7.47 -15.74 -2.41
C TYR A 122 8.19 -16.55 -3.49
N VAL A 123 9.53 -16.59 -3.41
CA VAL A 123 10.38 -17.36 -4.34
C VAL A 123 11.06 -18.53 -3.63
N SER A 124 11.80 -18.28 -2.55
CA SER A 124 12.43 -19.30 -1.72
C SER A 124 12.87 -18.71 -0.38
N GLU A 125 13.10 -19.57 0.63
CA GLU A 125 13.64 -19.13 1.93
C GLU A 125 15.02 -18.44 1.78
N GLN A 126 15.84 -18.84 0.80
CA GLN A 126 17.10 -18.13 0.54
C GLN A 126 16.89 -16.70 0.05
N VAL A 127 15.85 -16.48 -0.76
CA VAL A 127 15.47 -15.13 -1.20
C VAL A 127 14.92 -14.35 0.00
N GLU A 128 14.01 -14.92 0.80
CA GLU A 128 13.48 -14.25 2.00
C GLU A 128 14.58 -13.78 2.96
N GLU A 129 15.59 -14.61 3.22
CA GLU A 129 16.70 -14.22 4.09
C GLU A 129 17.58 -13.12 3.44
N ALA A 130 17.75 -13.14 2.11
CA ALA A 130 18.43 -12.06 1.39
C ALA A 130 17.63 -10.75 1.43
N GLU A 131 16.31 -10.82 1.27
CA GLU A 131 15.39 -9.68 1.34
C GLU A 131 15.43 -9.04 2.74
N LYS A 132 15.38 -9.83 3.82
CA LYS A 132 15.50 -9.32 5.20
C LYS A 132 16.85 -8.67 5.48
N LEU A 133 17.94 -9.17 4.88
CA LEU A 133 19.26 -8.55 4.99
C LEU A 133 19.32 -7.22 4.23
N ARG A 134 18.70 -7.14 3.05
CA ARG A 134 18.61 -5.90 2.25
C ARG A 134 17.72 -4.87 2.93
N ASP A 135 16.56 -5.30 3.39
CA ASP A 135 15.55 -4.48 4.04
C ASP A 135 15.05 -5.14 5.34
N PRO A 136 15.51 -4.67 6.51
CA PRO A 136 15.10 -5.20 7.80
C PRO A 136 13.62 -5.05 8.13
N THR A 137 12.85 -4.30 7.34
CA THR A 137 11.39 -4.21 7.49
C THR A 137 10.63 -5.29 6.71
N HIS A 138 11.30 -6.12 5.91
CA HIS A 138 10.69 -7.27 5.24
C HIS A 138 10.23 -8.31 6.28
N VAL A 139 8.93 -8.61 6.31
CA VAL A 139 8.35 -9.64 7.18
C VAL A 139 8.32 -10.96 6.42
N ARG A 140 7.52 -11.03 5.35
CA ARG A 140 7.35 -12.24 4.54
C ARG A 140 6.66 -11.96 3.21
N SER A 141 7.18 -12.46 2.09
CA SER A 141 6.42 -12.51 0.84
C SER A 141 5.49 -13.73 0.81
N TYR A 142 4.36 -13.61 0.12
CA TYR A 142 3.32 -14.65 0.02
C TYR A 142 3.10 -15.10 -1.44
N SER A 143 2.36 -16.20 -1.66
CA SER A 143 2.09 -16.79 -2.98
C SER A 143 0.62 -17.05 -3.21
#